data_AF-A0A522Q7Y3-F1
#
_entry.id   AF-A0A522Q7Y3-F1
#
_cell.length_a   1.000
_cell.length_b   1.000
_cell.length_c   1.000
_cell.angle_alpha   90.00
_cell.angle_beta   90.00
_cell.angle_gamma   90.00
#
_symmetry.space_group_name_H-M   'P 1'
#
loop_
_entity.id
_entity.type
_entity.pdbx_description
1 polymer ?
#
loop_
_entity_poly.entity_id
_entity_poly.type
_entity_poly.pdbx_seq_one_letter_code
_entity_poly.pdbx_strand_id
1 'polypeptide(L)'
;MSFIDTSNAWRIIRDARRVVPAGDWRPEPGITISPGGRWSATRPVSAEAAMLFDTLLPIAYGARRHVIAQIGQSLDGRIATASGHSHYITGSASRVHLHRLRALVDAVVVGANTATQDDPQLTVRHVDGENPVRVVLDPNGRVAHDRRVFTDGGPPAWHAVRNVRNAAPGAIAFPLADDEPTSVPRQLLDGLDAQGLHRVLIEGGGTTISRFVDAGLVDRLHIVVAPLLMGSGRLALNLAEINTLDGAIRPTCRTYPMGDDMLYDLNLRARAR
;
A
#
# COMPACT_ATOMS: atom_id res chain seq x y z
N MET A 1 -15.22 9.62 31.66
CA MET A 1 -15.16 8.52 30.66
C MET A 1 -13.88 8.70 29.86
N SER A 2 -13.03 7.68 29.72
CA SER A 2 -11.83 7.82 28.87
C SER A 2 -12.26 7.94 27.40
N PHE A 3 -11.68 8.89 26.67
CA PHE A 3 -11.86 9.02 25.22
C PHE A 3 -10.95 8.02 24.50
N ILE A 4 -11.25 7.74 23.23
CA ILE A 4 -10.43 6.87 22.38
C ILE A 4 -9.41 7.74 21.65
N ASP A 5 -8.14 7.56 21.99
CA ASP A 5 -7.02 8.24 21.36
C ASP A 5 -6.40 7.42 20.21
N THR A 6 -5.35 7.95 19.59
CA THR A 6 -4.65 7.29 18.46
C THR A 6 -3.98 5.97 18.86
N SER A 7 -3.52 5.84 20.10
CA SER A 7 -2.85 4.64 20.60
C SER A 7 -3.87 3.52 20.80
N ASN A 8 -5.02 3.84 21.40
CA ASN A 8 -6.15 2.92 21.51
C ASN A 8 -6.67 2.50 20.12
N ALA A 9 -6.88 3.46 19.22
CA ALA A 9 -7.34 3.18 17.87
C ALA A 9 -6.38 2.27 17.11
N TRP A 10 -5.07 2.55 17.17
CA TRP A 10 -4.06 1.72 16.51
C TRP A 10 -4.05 0.29 17.04
N ARG A 11 -4.13 0.11 18.37
CA ARG A 11 -4.25 -1.23 18.97
C ARG A 11 -5.45 -1.99 18.42
N ILE A 12 -6.63 -1.37 18.43
CA ILE A 12 -7.88 -1.97 17.94
C ILE A 12 -7.77 -2.36 16.46
N ILE A 13 -7.21 -1.50 15.62
CA ILE A 13 -7.06 -1.77 14.18
C ILE A 13 -6.18 -2.99 13.94
N ARG A 14 -5.06 -3.13 14.66
CA ARG A 14 -4.19 -4.32 14.54
C ARG A 14 -4.90 -5.59 14.99
N ASP A 15 -5.65 -5.52 16.09
CA ASP A 15 -6.43 -6.65 16.58
C ASP A 15 -7.48 -7.07 15.53
N ALA A 16 -8.09 -6.09 14.84
CA ALA A 16 -9.06 -6.34 13.78
C ALA A 16 -8.51 -7.19 12.63
N ARG A 17 -7.22 -7.02 12.26
CA ARG A 17 -6.56 -7.81 11.19
C ARG A 17 -6.65 -9.31 11.43
N ARG A 18 -6.63 -9.73 12.71
CA ARG A 18 -6.59 -11.12 13.16
C ARG A 18 -7.96 -11.76 13.28
N VAL A 19 -9.02 -10.96 13.20
CA VAL A 19 -10.40 -11.44 13.35
C VAL A 19 -10.97 -11.77 11.97
N VAL A 20 -11.56 -12.95 11.83
CA VAL A 20 -12.31 -13.33 10.63
C VAL A 20 -13.68 -12.66 10.70
N PRO A 21 -14.06 -11.77 9.76
CA PRO A 21 -15.34 -11.09 9.83
C PRO A 21 -16.51 -12.07 9.64
N ALA A 22 -17.27 -12.30 10.71
CA ALA A 22 -18.50 -13.10 10.69
C ALA A 22 -19.74 -12.28 11.09
N GLY A 23 -19.55 -11.01 11.47
CA GLY A 23 -20.57 -10.11 11.97
C GLY A 23 -19.92 -8.88 12.59
N ASP A 24 -20.69 -8.16 13.43
CA ASP A 24 -20.16 -7.05 14.20
C ASP A 24 -19.15 -7.52 15.26
N TRP A 25 -18.01 -6.86 15.30
CA TRP A 25 -16.97 -7.07 16.31
C TRP A 25 -16.93 -5.90 17.30
N ARG A 26 -16.84 -6.23 18.60
CA ARG A 26 -16.84 -5.26 19.70
C ARG A 26 -15.53 -5.39 20.48
N PRO A 27 -14.46 -4.69 20.06
CA PRO A 27 -13.12 -4.85 20.66
C PRO A 27 -13.06 -4.37 22.11
N GLU A 28 -13.89 -3.39 22.46
CA GLU A 28 -13.98 -2.82 23.79
C GLU A 28 -15.35 -2.14 23.99
N PRO A 29 -15.75 -1.85 25.24
CA PRO A 29 -17.03 -1.22 25.51
C PRO A 29 -17.21 0.10 24.77
N GLY A 30 -18.31 0.18 24.00
CA GLY A 30 -18.71 1.36 23.27
C GLY A 30 -18.11 1.51 21.88
N ILE A 31 -17.38 0.51 21.35
CA ILE A 31 -16.95 0.46 19.95
C ILE A 31 -17.59 -0.74 19.27
N THR A 32 -18.16 -0.52 18.08
CA THR A 32 -18.62 -1.59 17.20
C THR A 32 -17.97 -1.43 15.83
N ILE A 33 -17.44 -2.52 15.28
CA ILE A 33 -16.84 -2.58 13.95
C ILE A 33 -17.60 -3.63 13.14
N SER A 34 -18.30 -3.19 12.10
CA SER A 34 -19.05 -4.06 11.20
C SER A 34 -18.18 -4.58 10.05
N PRO A 35 -18.59 -5.69 9.39
CA PRO A 35 -17.90 -6.21 8.22
C PRO A 35 -17.67 -5.12 7.15
N GLY A 36 -16.45 -5.11 6.58
CA GLY A 36 -16.02 -4.05 5.66
C GLY A 36 -15.36 -2.86 6.36
N GLY A 37 -15.15 -2.93 7.68
CA GLY A 37 -14.42 -1.91 8.44
C GLY A 37 -15.23 -0.65 8.79
N ARG A 38 -16.55 -0.68 8.65
CA ARG A 38 -17.40 0.41 9.17
C ARG A 38 -17.38 0.37 10.69
N TRP A 39 -17.37 1.51 11.34
CA TRP A 39 -17.29 1.58 12.79
C TRP A 39 -18.28 2.59 13.36
N SER A 40 -18.66 2.39 14.62
CA SER A 40 -19.42 3.34 15.41
C SER A 40 -18.90 3.33 16.85
N ALA A 41 -19.03 4.47 17.52
CA ALA A 41 -18.64 4.63 18.91
C ALA A 41 -19.72 5.35 19.71
N THR A 42 -19.96 4.89 20.93
CA THR A 42 -20.79 5.61 21.93
C THR A 42 -19.94 6.45 22.88
N ARG A 43 -18.62 6.32 22.80
CA ARG A 43 -17.64 7.11 23.56
C ARG A 43 -17.01 8.16 22.64
N PRO A 44 -16.52 9.29 23.19
CA PRO A 44 -15.77 10.26 22.41
C PRO A 44 -14.52 9.64 21.78
N VAL A 45 -14.29 9.93 20.50
CA VAL A 45 -13.12 9.52 19.71
C VAL A 45 -12.41 10.80 19.25
N SER A 46 -11.08 10.87 19.40
CA SER A 46 -10.32 12.01 18.88
C SER A 46 -10.43 12.06 17.35
N ALA A 47 -10.24 13.24 16.74
CA ALA A 47 -10.31 13.38 15.29
C ALA A 47 -9.28 12.46 14.60
N GLU A 48 -8.07 12.41 15.13
CA GLU A 48 -6.97 11.58 14.62
C GLU A 48 -7.28 10.09 14.77
N ALA A 49 -7.87 9.68 15.89
CA ALA A 49 -8.30 8.29 16.11
C ALA A 49 -9.41 7.89 15.13
N ALA A 50 -10.38 8.76 14.91
CA ALA A 50 -11.44 8.55 13.92
C ALA A 50 -10.87 8.43 12.51
N MET A 51 -9.88 9.24 12.14
CA MET A 51 -9.17 9.14 10.86
C MET A 51 -8.43 7.81 10.71
N LEU A 52 -7.80 7.30 11.77
CA LEU A 52 -7.18 5.97 11.73
C LEU A 52 -8.22 4.88 11.50
N PHE A 53 -9.36 4.92 12.20
CA PHE A 53 -10.42 3.95 11.99
C PHE A 53 -10.96 4.00 10.56
N ASP A 54 -11.27 5.19 10.07
CA ASP A 54 -11.78 5.42 8.73
C ASP A 54 -10.86 4.89 7.63
N THR A 55 -9.55 5.11 7.76
CA THR A 55 -8.57 4.80 6.70
C THR A 55 -8.04 3.37 6.78
N LEU A 56 -8.03 2.75 7.98
CA LEU A 56 -7.34 1.48 8.20
C LEU A 56 -8.27 0.31 8.56
N LEU A 57 -9.44 0.53 9.17
CA LEU A 57 -10.39 -0.57 9.39
C LEU A 57 -10.93 -1.19 8.10
N PRO A 58 -11.18 -0.45 7.00
CA PRO A 58 -11.54 -1.06 5.72
C PRO A 58 -10.51 -2.04 5.17
N ILE A 59 -9.26 -1.94 5.64
CA ILE A 59 -8.15 -2.83 5.26
C ILE A 59 -8.04 -3.98 6.28
N ALA A 60 -8.01 -3.64 7.57
CA ALA A 60 -7.83 -4.62 8.64
C ALA A 60 -9.02 -5.57 8.79
N TYR A 61 -10.24 -5.03 8.78
CA TYR A 61 -11.51 -5.73 8.97
C TYR A 61 -12.38 -5.77 7.69
N GLY A 62 -11.72 -5.59 6.55
CA GLY A 62 -12.32 -5.64 5.23
C GLY A 62 -12.47 -7.06 4.68
N ALA A 63 -12.58 -7.15 3.35
CA ALA A 63 -12.54 -8.42 2.65
C ALA A 63 -11.22 -9.16 2.90
N ARG A 64 -11.28 -10.50 2.89
CA ARG A 64 -10.11 -11.36 3.11
C ARG A 64 -8.98 -11.08 2.11
N ARG A 65 -9.31 -10.95 0.82
CA ARG A 65 -8.38 -10.49 -0.22
C ARG A 65 -8.51 -8.99 -0.39
N HIS A 66 -7.40 -8.27 -0.30
CA HIS A 66 -7.38 -6.83 -0.43
C HIS A 66 -6.04 -6.34 -0.98
N VAL A 67 -6.06 -5.66 -2.13
CA VAL A 67 -4.89 -5.04 -2.74
C VAL A 67 -4.97 -3.53 -2.54
N ILE A 68 -4.01 -3.00 -1.80
CA ILE A 68 -3.87 -1.57 -1.52
C ILE A 68 -2.70 -1.07 -2.34
N ALA A 69 -2.85 0.03 -3.04
CA ALA A 69 -1.71 0.76 -3.59
C ALA A 69 -1.53 2.07 -2.81
N GLN A 70 -0.28 2.45 -2.52
CA GLN A 70 0.02 3.76 -1.96
C GLN A 70 1.12 4.47 -2.73
N ILE A 71 0.89 5.75 -3.01
CA ILE A 71 1.87 6.64 -3.62
C ILE A 71 1.87 8.00 -2.92
N GLY A 72 3.07 8.56 -2.70
CA GLY A 72 3.27 9.92 -2.22
C GLY A 72 3.77 10.81 -3.37
N GLN A 73 3.10 11.92 -3.63
CA GLN A 73 3.40 12.81 -4.74
C GLN A 73 3.40 14.28 -4.31
N SER A 74 4.01 15.13 -5.12
CA SER A 74 3.84 16.57 -5.10
C SER A 74 2.43 16.99 -5.56
N LEU A 75 2.06 18.25 -5.33
CA LEU A 75 0.77 18.83 -5.73
C LEU A 75 0.56 18.80 -7.26
N ASP A 76 1.63 18.91 -8.04
CA ASP A 76 1.65 18.77 -9.50
C ASP A 76 1.85 17.32 -9.99
N GLY A 77 1.68 16.33 -9.11
CA GLY A 77 1.56 14.92 -9.46
C GLY A 77 2.87 14.23 -9.79
N ARG A 78 3.96 14.58 -9.10
CA ARG A 78 5.31 14.02 -9.32
C ARG A 78 5.81 13.23 -8.12
N ILE A 79 6.58 12.17 -8.38
CA ILE A 79 7.13 11.25 -7.36
C ILE A 79 8.66 11.28 -7.28
N ALA A 80 9.29 11.98 -8.21
CA ALA A 80 10.73 12.23 -8.22
C ALA A 80 11.03 13.39 -9.16
N THR A 81 12.17 14.03 -8.98
CA THR A 81 12.71 14.96 -9.99
C THR A 81 13.09 14.17 -11.26
N ALA A 82 13.36 14.87 -12.37
CA ALA A 82 13.84 14.23 -13.60
C ALA A 82 15.11 13.39 -13.36
N SER A 83 16.01 13.88 -12.50
CA SER A 83 17.23 13.20 -12.07
C SER A 83 17.00 12.00 -11.14
N GLY A 84 15.77 11.75 -10.69
CA GLY A 84 15.41 10.59 -9.86
C GLY A 84 15.39 10.84 -8.35
N HIS A 85 15.72 12.04 -7.87
CA HIS A 85 15.59 12.37 -6.45
C HIS A 85 14.13 12.34 -5.99
N SER A 86 13.80 11.45 -5.05
CA SER A 86 12.45 11.10 -4.59
C SER A 86 12.28 11.22 -3.06
N HIS A 87 13.37 11.44 -2.32
CA HIS A 87 13.34 11.49 -0.87
C HIS A 87 12.63 12.74 -0.32
N TYR A 88 11.87 12.54 0.76
CA TYR A 88 11.22 13.59 1.54
C TYR A 88 10.16 14.42 0.80
N ILE A 89 9.53 13.87 -0.25
CA ILE A 89 8.36 14.51 -0.86
C ILE A 89 7.23 14.66 0.17
N THR A 90 6.95 13.61 0.95
CA THR A 90 5.91 13.61 1.98
C THR A 90 6.47 13.72 3.40
N GLY A 91 5.65 14.24 4.30
CA GLY A 91 5.93 14.49 5.70
C GLY A 91 5.98 13.25 6.59
N SER A 92 6.23 13.46 7.89
CA SER A 92 6.35 12.38 8.88
C SER A 92 5.03 11.62 9.09
N ALA A 93 3.90 12.32 9.15
CA ALA A 93 2.57 11.72 9.30
C ALA A 93 2.27 10.70 8.18
N SER A 94 2.59 11.06 6.94
CA SER A 94 2.46 10.21 5.76
C SER A 94 3.35 8.96 5.82
N ARG A 95 4.58 9.10 6.33
CA ARG A 95 5.48 7.95 6.56
C ARG A 95 4.94 7.04 7.66
N VAL A 96 4.41 7.60 8.75
CA VAL A 96 3.76 6.80 9.80
C VAL A 96 2.55 6.05 9.23
N HIS A 97 1.74 6.68 8.38
CA HIS A 97 0.62 6.03 7.69
C HIS A 97 1.07 4.87 6.80
N LEU A 98 2.13 5.06 6.00
CA LEU A 98 2.72 3.98 5.20
C LEU A 98 3.15 2.79 6.08
N HIS A 99 3.78 3.06 7.21
CA HIS A 99 4.22 2.03 8.14
C HIS A 99 3.04 1.32 8.82
N ARG A 100 1.91 2.00 9.06
CA ARG A 100 0.65 1.37 9.48
C ARG A 100 0.11 0.44 8.40
N LEU A 101 0.14 0.85 7.13
CA LEU A 101 -0.26 -0.04 6.04
C LEU A 101 0.62 -1.29 5.98
N ARG A 102 1.94 -1.13 6.03
CA ARG A 102 2.89 -2.27 6.07
C ARG A 102 2.58 -3.24 7.20
N ALA A 103 2.25 -2.73 8.39
CA ALA A 103 1.88 -3.55 9.54
C ALA A 103 0.52 -4.28 9.41
N LEU A 104 -0.32 -3.88 8.47
CA LEU A 104 -1.65 -4.46 8.26
C LEU A 104 -1.75 -5.45 7.09
N VAL A 105 -0.74 -5.47 6.23
CA VAL A 105 -0.70 -6.34 5.05
C VAL A 105 0.15 -7.58 5.31
N ASP A 106 -0.09 -8.61 4.50
CA ASP A 106 0.67 -9.86 4.53
C ASP A 106 1.92 -9.75 3.64
N ALA A 107 1.84 -8.97 2.56
CA ALA A 107 2.97 -8.69 1.67
C ALA A 107 3.03 -7.22 1.26
N VAL A 108 4.24 -6.71 1.06
CA VAL A 108 4.53 -5.41 0.42
C VAL A 108 5.35 -5.63 -0.84
N VAL A 109 4.91 -5.03 -1.94
CA VAL A 109 5.47 -5.19 -3.27
C VAL A 109 6.00 -3.85 -3.76
N VAL A 110 7.23 -3.84 -4.25
CA VAL A 110 7.81 -2.73 -5.01
C VAL A 110 8.30 -3.19 -6.37
N GLY A 111 8.36 -2.29 -7.34
CA GLY A 111 9.00 -2.57 -8.63
C GLY A 111 10.51 -2.49 -8.57
N ALA A 112 11.18 -3.10 -9.55
CA ALA A 112 12.63 -3.06 -9.74
C ALA A 112 13.24 -1.64 -9.69
N ASN A 113 12.55 -0.63 -10.28
CA ASN A 113 13.06 0.74 -10.30
C ASN A 113 13.09 1.34 -8.88
N THR A 114 12.04 1.15 -8.09
CA THR A 114 11.98 1.57 -6.68
C THR A 114 13.03 0.84 -5.86
N ALA A 115 13.16 -0.48 -6.03
CA ALA A 115 14.21 -1.25 -5.35
C ALA A 115 15.62 -0.75 -5.67
N THR A 116 15.86 -0.35 -6.93
CA THR A 116 17.17 0.13 -7.39
C THR A 116 17.48 1.57 -6.95
N GLN A 117 16.49 2.45 -7.02
CA GLN A 117 16.70 3.89 -6.81
C GLN A 117 16.59 4.29 -5.33
N ASP A 118 15.58 3.76 -4.63
CA ASP A 118 15.30 4.14 -3.25
C ASP A 118 15.96 3.19 -2.23
N ASP A 119 16.42 2.03 -2.71
CA ASP A 119 17.06 0.97 -1.92
C ASP A 119 16.30 0.68 -0.60
N PRO A 120 14.99 0.38 -0.63
CA PRO A 120 14.17 0.34 0.57
C PRO A 120 14.41 -0.93 1.40
N GLN A 121 14.15 -0.84 2.72
CA GLN A 121 14.14 -2.02 3.61
C GLN A 121 12.79 -2.78 3.57
N LEU A 122 11.69 -2.09 3.26
CA LEU A 122 10.32 -2.61 3.24
C LEU A 122 9.81 -3.20 4.58
N THR A 123 10.31 -2.68 5.69
CA THR A 123 9.96 -3.09 7.07
C THR A 123 9.06 -2.09 7.78
N VAL A 124 8.46 -2.50 8.90
CA VAL A 124 7.71 -1.66 9.86
C VAL A 124 8.69 -1.11 10.91
N ARG A 125 8.73 0.23 11.07
CA ARG A 125 9.73 0.92 11.91
C ARG A 125 9.18 2.13 12.69
N HIS A 126 8.04 2.68 12.27
CA HIS A 126 7.46 3.89 12.87
C HIS A 126 6.18 3.65 13.67
N VAL A 127 5.74 2.39 13.75
CA VAL A 127 4.60 1.94 14.55
C VAL A 127 4.84 0.50 15.00
N ASP A 128 4.14 0.06 16.03
CA ASP A 128 4.17 -1.34 16.44
C ASP A 128 3.40 -2.23 15.44
N GLY A 129 4.01 -3.30 14.97
CA GLY A 129 3.39 -4.28 14.07
C GLY A 129 4.37 -5.30 13.52
N GLU A 130 3.86 -6.33 12.86
CA GLU A 130 4.67 -7.35 12.19
C GLU A 130 5.19 -6.83 10.85
N ASN A 131 6.38 -7.30 10.44
CA ASN A 131 6.88 -7.04 9.10
C ASN A 131 6.10 -7.88 8.07
N PRO A 132 5.67 -7.28 6.95
CA PRO A 132 5.09 -8.05 5.85
C PRO A 132 6.17 -8.84 5.10
N VAL A 133 5.75 -9.84 4.32
CA VAL A 133 6.61 -10.43 3.30
C VAL A 133 7.04 -9.34 2.32
N ARG A 134 8.35 -9.22 2.11
CA ARG A 134 8.93 -8.21 1.22
C ARG A 134 9.02 -8.78 -0.18
N VAL A 135 8.48 -8.11 -1.18
CA VAL A 135 8.46 -8.61 -2.56
C VAL A 135 9.06 -7.57 -3.50
N VAL A 136 10.06 -8.00 -4.26
CA VAL A 136 10.62 -7.22 -5.37
C VAL A 136 10.10 -7.80 -6.67
N LEU A 137 9.25 -7.03 -7.38
CA LEU A 137 8.78 -7.37 -8.71
C LEU A 137 9.79 -6.90 -9.75
N ASP A 138 10.59 -7.84 -10.24
CA ASP A 138 11.65 -7.58 -11.19
C ASP A 138 11.72 -8.67 -12.26
N PRO A 139 10.80 -8.65 -13.23
CA PRO A 139 10.67 -9.74 -14.19
C PRO A 139 11.95 -10.02 -15.01
N ASN A 140 12.82 -9.02 -15.14
CA ASN A 140 14.09 -9.10 -15.87
C ASN A 140 15.32 -9.37 -14.98
N GLY A 141 15.19 -9.42 -13.65
CA GLY A 141 16.32 -9.64 -12.73
C GLY A 141 17.43 -8.58 -12.83
N ARG A 142 17.05 -7.30 -12.89
CA ARG A 142 17.93 -6.12 -13.02
C ARG A 142 18.35 -5.52 -11.67
N VAL A 143 17.63 -5.82 -10.58
CA VAL A 143 17.94 -5.24 -9.26
C VAL A 143 19.25 -5.84 -8.75
N ALA A 144 20.19 -4.97 -8.41
CA ALA A 144 21.47 -5.39 -7.85
C ALA A 144 21.27 -6.17 -6.54
N HIS A 145 22.07 -7.21 -6.34
CA HIS A 145 21.92 -8.12 -5.21
C HIS A 145 22.41 -7.53 -3.87
N ASP A 146 23.06 -6.37 -3.91
CA ASP A 146 23.58 -5.64 -2.74
C ASP A 146 22.53 -4.77 -2.04
N ARG A 147 21.32 -4.63 -2.64
CA ARG A 147 20.25 -3.80 -2.11
C ARG A 147 19.77 -4.26 -0.74
N ARG A 148 19.41 -3.30 0.12
CA ARG A 148 19.03 -3.53 1.53
C ARG A 148 17.91 -4.54 1.68
N VAL A 149 16.93 -4.55 0.77
CA VAL A 149 15.85 -5.54 0.77
C VAL A 149 16.34 -6.99 0.73
N PHE A 150 17.54 -7.25 0.19
CA PHE A 150 18.17 -8.57 0.14
C PHE A 150 19.26 -8.78 1.21
N THR A 151 19.88 -7.71 1.73
CA THR A 151 21.12 -7.80 2.52
C THR A 151 21.02 -7.26 3.95
N ASP A 152 19.93 -6.60 4.34
CA ASP A 152 19.80 -5.89 5.63
C ASP A 152 19.60 -6.81 6.85
N GLY A 153 19.64 -8.13 6.68
CA GLY A 153 19.39 -9.10 7.74
C GLY A 153 17.92 -9.17 8.20
N GLY A 154 17.01 -8.46 7.52
CA GLY A 154 15.57 -8.57 7.73
C GLY A 154 14.96 -9.87 7.20
N PRO A 155 13.62 -10.04 7.30
CA PRO A 155 12.93 -11.25 6.83
C PRO A 155 13.20 -11.53 5.34
N PRO A 156 13.49 -12.76 4.91
CA PRO A 156 13.83 -13.05 3.51
C PRO A 156 12.84 -12.42 2.52
N ALA A 157 13.37 -11.67 1.54
CA ALA A 157 12.55 -11.08 0.49
C ALA A 157 12.25 -12.11 -0.59
N TRP A 158 11.08 -11.99 -1.20
CA TRP A 158 10.73 -12.69 -2.42
C TRP A 158 11.21 -11.86 -3.61
N HIS A 159 11.88 -12.51 -4.55
CA HIS A 159 12.34 -11.89 -5.78
C HIS A 159 11.56 -12.51 -6.94
N ALA A 160 10.57 -11.77 -7.45
CA ALA A 160 9.73 -12.20 -8.54
C ALA A 160 10.40 -11.93 -9.89
N VAL A 161 10.89 -12.99 -10.53
CA VAL A 161 11.75 -12.99 -11.72
C VAL A 161 11.27 -14.04 -12.74
N ARG A 162 11.49 -13.83 -14.03
CA ARG A 162 11.23 -14.89 -15.04
C ARG A 162 12.24 -16.03 -14.96
N ASN A 163 13.52 -15.67 -14.92
CA ASN A 163 14.58 -16.65 -14.76
C ASN A 163 15.00 -16.68 -13.29
N VAL A 164 14.62 -17.73 -12.58
CA VAL A 164 14.94 -17.92 -11.15
C VAL A 164 16.44 -17.89 -10.86
N ARG A 165 17.31 -18.12 -11.85
CA ARG A 165 18.77 -17.96 -11.71
C ARG A 165 19.21 -16.51 -11.49
N ASN A 166 18.36 -15.55 -11.87
CA ASN A 166 18.60 -14.12 -11.64
C ASN A 166 18.04 -13.63 -10.30
N ALA A 167 17.45 -14.53 -9.49
CA ALA A 167 17.04 -14.16 -8.15
C ALA A 167 18.27 -13.79 -7.30
N ALA A 168 18.08 -12.88 -6.35
CA ALA A 168 19.16 -12.43 -5.51
C ALA A 168 19.52 -13.56 -4.53
N PRO A 169 20.81 -13.80 -4.25
CA PRO A 169 21.21 -14.79 -3.25
C PRO A 169 20.52 -14.53 -1.90
N GLY A 170 19.96 -15.57 -1.29
CA GLY A 170 19.22 -15.46 -0.03
C GLY A 170 17.76 -14.98 -0.16
N ALA A 171 17.35 -14.52 -1.33
CA ALA A 171 15.94 -14.25 -1.63
C ALA A 171 15.19 -15.55 -1.98
N ILE A 172 13.89 -15.57 -1.71
CA ILE A 172 12.98 -16.61 -2.18
C ILE A 172 12.64 -16.29 -3.63
N ALA A 173 13.09 -17.11 -4.58
CA ALA A 173 12.78 -16.92 -5.99
C ALA A 173 11.29 -17.19 -6.25
N PHE A 174 10.59 -16.22 -6.85
CA PHE A 174 9.21 -16.37 -7.28
C PHE A 174 9.16 -16.36 -8.82
N PRO A 175 8.87 -17.49 -9.48
CA PRO A 175 8.90 -17.57 -10.94
C PRO A 175 7.71 -16.83 -11.57
N LEU A 176 7.99 -16.00 -12.57
CA LEU A 176 7.00 -15.39 -13.47
C LEU A 176 7.00 -16.11 -14.81
N ALA A 177 5.81 -16.38 -15.35
CA ALA A 177 5.67 -17.16 -16.59
C ALA A 177 5.94 -16.34 -17.86
N ASP A 178 5.53 -15.05 -17.89
CA ASP A 178 5.69 -14.14 -19.04
C ASP A 178 5.89 -12.67 -18.60
N ASP A 179 6.08 -11.73 -19.54
CA ASP A 179 6.23 -10.27 -19.28
C ASP A 179 5.03 -9.43 -19.72
N GLU A 180 3.89 -10.04 -20.01
CA GLU A 180 2.76 -9.25 -20.49
C GLU A 180 2.38 -8.24 -19.39
N PRO A 181 2.39 -6.92 -19.66
CA PRO A 181 2.27 -5.91 -18.60
C PRO A 181 1.02 -6.07 -17.73
N THR A 182 -0.04 -6.65 -18.29
CA THR A 182 -1.32 -6.93 -17.64
C THR A 182 -1.37 -8.29 -16.93
N SER A 183 -0.54 -9.26 -17.31
CA SER A 183 -0.54 -10.61 -16.71
C SER A 183 0.32 -10.68 -15.45
N VAL A 184 1.45 -9.98 -15.43
CA VAL A 184 2.44 -10.04 -14.34
C VAL A 184 1.85 -9.66 -12.98
N PRO A 185 1.07 -8.56 -12.84
CA PRO A 185 0.39 -8.24 -11.59
C PRO A 185 -0.52 -9.37 -11.09
N ARG A 186 -1.27 -10.02 -12.00
CA ARG A 186 -2.19 -11.12 -11.65
C ARG A 186 -1.43 -12.36 -11.21
N GLN A 187 -0.40 -12.77 -11.95
CA GLN A 187 0.46 -13.90 -11.59
C GLN A 187 1.06 -13.74 -10.19
N LEU A 188 1.54 -12.53 -9.87
CA LEU A 188 2.08 -12.26 -8.55
C LEU A 188 1.00 -12.40 -7.46
N LEU A 189 -0.16 -11.78 -7.64
CA LEU A 189 -1.24 -11.85 -6.64
C LEU A 189 -1.77 -13.27 -6.45
N ASP A 190 -1.92 -14.05 -7.52
CA ASP A 190 -2.38 -15.43 -7.45
C ASP A 190 -1.37 -16.32 -6.71
N GLY A 191 -0.07 -16.11 -6.95
CA GLY A 191 0.98 -16.86 -6.24
C GLY A 191 1.14 -16.44 -4.77
N LEU A 192 1.00 -15.15 -4.45
CA LEU A 192 0.96 -14.68 -3.05
C LEU A 192 -0.23 -15.29 -2.31
N ASP A 193 -1.39 -15.30 -2.96
CA ASP A 193 -2.60 -15.86 -2.39
C ASP A 193 -2.52 -17.38 -2.16
N ALA A 194 -1.92 -18.13 -3.08
CA ALA A 194 -1.66 -19.56 -2.92
C ALA A 194 -0.78 -19.87 -1.68
N GLN A 195 -0.06 -18.87 -1.18
CA GLN A 195 0.78 -18.94 0.03
C GLN A 195 0.09 -18.31 1.26
N GLY A 196 -1.20 -17.99 1.16
CA GLY A 196 -2.00 -17.43 2.23
C GLY A 196 -1.80 -15.92 2.46
N LEU A 197 -1.10 -15.22 1.55
CA LEU A 197 -0.83 -13.79 1.63
C LEU A 197 -1.93 -13.04 0.88
N HIS A 198 -2.97 -12.61 1.59
CA HIS A 198 -4.22 -12.14 0.98
C HIS A 198 -4.35 -10.61 0.95
N ARG A 199 -3.69 -9.91 1.90
CA ARG A 199 -3.62 -8.46 1.95
C ARG A 199 -2.28 -8.01 1.40
N VAL A 200 -2.28 -7.27 0.29
CA VAL A 200 -1.05 -6.88 -0.42
C VAL A 200 -0.99 -5.38 -0.55
N LEU A 201 0.15 -4.78 -0.17
CA LEU A 201 0.46 -3.38 -0.41
C LEU A 201 1.37 -3.26 -1.64
N ILE A 202 0.96 -2.52 -2.65
CA ILE A 202 1.82 -2.07 -3.76
C ILE A 202 2.34 -0.69 -3.39
N GLU A 203 3.63 -0.59 -3.12
CA GLU A 203 4.28 0.61 -2.63
C GLU A 203 5.29 1.13 -3.66
N GLY A 204 5.22 2.42 -3.98
CA GLY A 204 6.27 3.10 -4.73
C GLY A 204 6.42 2.65 -6.19
N GLY A 205 6.93 3.58 -7.00
CA GLY A 205 7.13 3.37 -8.43
C GLY A 205 5.83 3.52 -9.22
N GLY A 206 5.68 4.68 -9.87
CA GLY A 206 4.47 5.00 -10.62
C GLY A 206 4.11 3.97 -11.68
N THR A 207 5.10 3.39 -12.36
CA THR A 207 4.89 2.32 -13.34
C THR A 207 4.28 1.06 -12.73
N THR A 208 4.76 0.61 -11.56
CA THR A 208 4.24 -0.61 -10.93
C THR A 208 2.80 -0.41 -10.51
N ILE A 209 2.51 0.68 -9.80
CA ILE A 209 1.15 0.99 -9.36
C ILE A 209 0.22 1.13 -10.57
N SER A 210 0.66 1.81 -11.64
CA SER A 210 -0.14 1.97 -12.85
C SER A 210 -0.51 0.64 -13.49
N ARG A 211 0.42 -0.31 -13.60
CA ARG A 211 0.13 -1.66 -14.12
C ARG A 211 -0.93 -2.40 -13.30
N PHE A 212 -0.90 -2.29 -11.97
CA PHE A 212 -1.93 -2.89 -11.13
C PHE A 212 -3.29 -2.20 -11.28
N VAL A 213 -3.31 -0.87 -11.45
CA VAL A 213 -4.53 -0.10 -11.70
C VAL A 213 -5.13 -0.45 -13.06
N ASP A 214 -4.33 -0.42 -14.13
CA ASP A 214 -4.76 -0.75 -15.50
C ASP A 214 -5.27 -2.20 -15.60
N ALA A 215 -4.69 -3.13 -14.83
CA ALA A 215 -5.15 -4.52 -14.73
C ALA A 215 -6.45 -4.69 -13.92
N GLY A 216 -6.98 -3.62 -13.30
CA GLY A 216 -8.18 -3.67 -12.45
C GLY A 216 -7.99 -4.47 -11.17
N LEU A 217 -6.76 -4.53 -10.64
CA LEU A 217 -6.38 -5.37 -9.51
C LEU A 217 -6.20 -4.61 -8.19
N VAL A 218 -6.28 -3.28 -8.21
CA VAL A 218 -6.22 -2.45 -7.00
C VAL A 218 -7.63 -2.25 -6.45
N ASP A 219 -7.81 -2.56 -5.16
CA ASP A 219 -9.08 -2.38 -4.47
C ASP A 219 -9.22 -0.99 -3.86
N ARG A 220 -8.09 -0.48 -3.35
CA ARG A 220 -8.00 0.82 -2.69
C ARG A 220 -6.68 1.50 -3.05
N LEU A 221 -6.76 2.76 -3.45
CA LEU A 221 -5.61 3.57 -3.82
C LEU A 221 -5.50 4.76 -2.87
N HIS A 222 -4.41 4.80 -2.11
CA HIS A 222 -4.05 5.90 -1.23
C HIS A 222 -3.06 6.82 -1.96
N ILE A 223 -3.49 8.03 -2.29
CA ILE A 223 -2.61 9.06 -2.86
C ILE A 223 -2.36 10.12 -1.80
N VAL A 224 -1.12 10.21 -1.34
CA VAL A 224 -0.70 11.28 -0.42
C VAL A 224 -0.12 12.41 -1.25
N VAL A 225 -0.67 13.62 -1.08
CA VAL A 225 -0.26 14.82 -1.82
C VAL A 225 0.39 15.80 -0.85
N ALA A 226 1.66 16.10 -1.07
CA ALA A 226 2.39 17.13 -0.34
C ALA A 226 2.19 18.50 -0.98
N PRO A 227 2.22 19.61 -0.21
CA PRO A 227 2.08 20.98 -0.71
C PRO A 227 3.39 21.48 -1.36
N LEU A 228 3.91 20.72 -2.31
CA LEU A 228 5.16 20.94 -3.03
C LEU A 228 4.88 20.94 -4.54
N LEU A 229 5.62 21.75 -5.31
CA LEU A 229 5.63 21.71 -6.78
C LEU A 229 7.01 21.26 -7.26
N MET A 230 7.06 20.27 -8.15
CA MET A 230 8.31 19.64 -8.61
C MET A 230 8.59 19.86 -10.10
N GLY A 231 7.68 20.52 -10.83
CA GLY A 231 7.80 20.77 -12.26
C GLY A 231 7.70 19.50 -13.09
N SER A 232 8.55 19.35 -14.10
CA SER A 232 8.55 18.20 -15.03
C SER A 232 9.24 16.96 -14.48
N GLY A 233 9.04 16.66 -13.19
CA GLY A 233 9.48 15.43 -12.57
C GLY A 233 8.81 14.18 -13.15
N ARG A 234 9.13 13.01 -12.57
CA ARG A 234 8.50 11.74 -12.93
C ARG A 234 7.05 11.71 -12.45
N LEU A 235 6.13 11.36 -13.34
CA LEU A 235 4.70 11.22 -13.05
C LEU A 235 4.44 10.19 -11.95
N ALA A 236 3.47 10.50 -11.09
CA ALA A 236 3.01 9.56 -10.07
C ALA A 236 2.30 8.36 -10.66
N LEU A 237 1.39 8.56 -11.61
CA LEU A 237 0.70 7.50 -12.32
C LEU A 237 0.83 7.73 -13.82
N ASN A 238 1.09 6.65 -14.54
CA ASN A 238 1.16 6.60 -16.00
C ASN A 238 0.21 5.48 -16.47
N LEU A 239 -1.08 5.79 -16.43
CA LEU A 239 -2.17 4.87 -16.76
C LEU A 239 -2.37 4.77 -18.27
N ALA A 240 -3.14 3.77 -18.70
CA ALA A 240 -3.55 3.63 -20.09
C ALA A 240 -4.25 4.89 -20.62
N GLU A 241 -3.95 5.24 -21.88
CA GLU A 241 -4.56 6.38 -22.55
C GLU A 241 -6.07 6.16 -22.75
N ILE A 242 -6.85 7.21 -22.54
CA ILE A 242 -8.29 7.25 -22.79
C ILE A 242 -8.61 8.37 -23.79
N ASN A 243 -9.49 8.10 -24.74
CA ASN A 243 -9.87 9.08 -25.77
C ASN A 243 -10.90 10.10 -25.26
N THR A 244 -11.74 9.70 -24.29
CA THR A 244 -12.80 10.53 -23.73
C THR A 244 -12.87 10.39 -22.20
N LEU A 245 -13.49 11.37 -21.55
CA LEU A 245 -13.68 11.36 -20.10
C LEU A 245 -14.63 10.24 -19.61
N ASP A 246 -15.36 9.59 -20.51
CA ASP A 246 -16.21 8.44 -20.18
C ASP A 246 -15.37 7.20 -19.84
N GLY A 247 -14.13 7.13 -20.35
CA GLY A 247 -13.16 6.11 -19.99
C GLY A 247 -12.47 6.34 -18.65
N ALA A 248 -12.69 7.49 -18.00
CA ALA A 248 -12.01 7.82 -16.75
C ALA A 248 -12.53 7.00 -15.57
N ILE A 249 -11.60 6.48 -14.75
CA ILE A 249 -11.95 5.80 -13.50
C ILE A 249 -12.44 6.85 -12.50
N ARG A 250 -13.69 6.73 -12.03
CA ARG A 250 -14.31 7.62 -11.03
C ARG A 250 -14.62 6.85 -9.74
N PRO A 251 -13.65 6.70 -8.83
CA PRO A 251 -13.89 6.01 -7.57
C PRO A 251 -14.54 6.93 -6.54
N THR A 252 -15.20 6.35 -5.54
CA THR A 252 -15.56 7.13 -4.35
C THR A 252 -14.30 7.57 -3.62
N CYS A 253 -14.22 8.85 -3.25
CA CYS A 253 -13.05 9.45 -2.62
C CYS A 253 -13.41 10.05 -1.26
N ARG A 254 -12.53 9.87 -0.29
CA ARG A 254 -12.50 10.63 0.96
C ARG A 254 -11.12 11.26 1.14
N THR A 255 -11.05 12.37 1.86
CA THR A 255 -9.80 13.08 2.09
C THR A 255 -9.52 13.24 3.58
N TYR A 256 -8.26 13.09 3.96
CA TYR A 256 -7.81 13.14 5.34
C TYR A 256 -6.51 13.96 5.44
N PRO A 257 -6.42 14.96 6.34
CA PRO A 257 -5.16 15.67 6.57
C PRO A 257 -4.09 14.75 7.14
N MET A 258 -2.84 14.94 6.77
CA MET A 258 -1.69 14.14 7.22
C MET A 258 -0.52 15.07 7.56
N GLY A 259 -0.67 15.85 8.63
CA GLY A 259 0.20 16.99 8.88
C GLY A 259 -0.04 18.05 7.81
N ASP A 260 1.01 18.44 7.09
CA ASP A 260 0.92 19.36 5.95
C ASP A 260 0.47 18.68 4.64
N ASP A 261 0.49 17.35 4.59
CA ASP A 261 0.06 16.57 3.42
C ASP A 261 -1.45 16.30 3.46
N MET A 262 -2.01 15.89 2.31
CA MET A 262 -3.39 15.41 2.20
C MET A 262 -3.43 13.98 1.65
N LEU A 263 -4.07 13.06 2.37
CA LEU A 263 -4.40 11.73 1.88
C LEU A 263 -5.72 11.77 1.12
N TYR A 264 -5.70 11.30 -0.13
CA TYR A 264 -6.87 10.92 -0.91
C TYR A 264 -7.04 9.40 -0.83
N ASP A 265 -8.09 8.97 -0.16
CA ASP A 265 -8.49 7.57 -0.04
C ASP A 265 -9.52 7.23 -1.12
N LEU A 266 -9.07 6.50 -2.14
CA LEU A 266 -9.87 6.12 -3.31
C LEU A 266 -10.28 4.65 -3.19
N ASN A 267 -11.59 4.39 -3.09
CA ASN A 267 -12.12 3.03 -3.14
C ASN A 267 -12.47 2.66 -4.58
N LEU A 268 -11.66 1.80 -5.19
CA LEU A 268 -11.80 1.37 -6.58
C LEU A 268 -12.81 0.22 -6.75
N ARG A 269 -13.21 -0.46 -5.66
CA ARG A 269 -14.28 -1.48 -5.69
C ARG A 269 -15.66 -0.88 -5.79
N ALA A 270 -15.87 0.28 -5.17
CA ALA A 270 -17.10 1.02 -5.27
C ALA A 270 -17.07 1.86 -6.56
N ARG A 271 -17.65 1.36 -7.64
CA ARG A 271 -17.90 2.20 -8.82
C ARG A 271 -18.80 3.37 -8.39
N ALA A 272 -18.34 4.62 -8.57
CA ALA A 272 -19.26 5.74 -8.49
C ALA A 272 -20.33 5.55 -9.57
N ARG A 273 -21.59 5.71 -9.19
CA ARG A 273 -22.71 5.76 -10.14
C ARG A 273 -22.69 7.09 -10.89
#